data_AF-A0A7Z9WQA6-F1
#
_entry.id   AF-A0A7Z9WQA6-F1
#
_cell.length_a   1.000
_cell.length_b   1.000
_cell.length_c   1.000
_cell.angle_alpha   90.00
_cell.angle_beta   90.00
_cell.angle_gamma   90.00
#
_symmetry.space_group_name_H-M   'P 1'
#
loop_
_entity.id
_entity.type
_entity.pdbx_description
1 polymer ?
#
loop_
_entity_poly.entity_id
_entity_poly.type
_entity_poly.pdbx_seq_one_letter_code
_entity_poly.pdbx_strand_id
1 'polypeptide(L)'
;MPLALSAGRGPTRLDHDPPGMIWPIIVLSLVQGLTEFLPISSSGHLAILRVVWQIPLPGLLFEALVHLGTLLAVLWIFRWRVGLLLRAILPSPSSVGAGRAGDDDHDRGRREHLRLLGLILLGTVPTAILGLLLDPWIEKAFSSLLVVGLDLLLTGGFLLLVSQRWRGRGRAARTELLTRRGLAGIGPKEALLIGLAQGV
;
A
#
# COMPACT_ATOMS: atom_id res chain seq x y z
N MET A 1 -22.29 59.52 -32.21
CA MET A 1 -21.76 59.67 -30.83
C MET A 1 -20.93 58.44 -30.49
N PRO A 2 -19.59 58.56 -30.42
CA PRO A 2 -18.67 57.53 -29.96
C PRO A 2 -18.35 57.70 -28.46
N LEU A 3 -18.11 56.62 -27.70
CA LEU A 3 -17.21 56.61 -26.53
C LEU A 3 -17.08 55.22 -25.86
N ALA A 4 -15.81 54.86 -25.67
CA ALA A 4 -15.22 54.12 -24.54
C ALA A 4 -15.46 52.62 -24.34
N LEU A 5 -14.41 51.88 -24.70
CA LEU A 5 -13.84 50.74 -23.96
C LEU A 5 -14.12 50.76 -22.45
N SER A 6 -14.56 49.62 -21.90
CA SER A 6 -14.22 49.25 -20.53
C SER A 6 -13.84 47.78 -20.47
N ALA A 7 -12.55 47.57 -20.29
CA ALA A 7 -11.94 46.30 -19.99
C ALA A 7 -12.41 45.82 -18.60
N GLY A 8 -13.25 44.79 -18.57
CA GLY A 8 -13.50 44.01 -17.37
C GLY A 8 -12.39 42.98 -17.16
N ARG A 9 -11.23 43.41 -16.64
CA ARG A 9 -10.32 42.53 -15.90
C ARG A 9 -10.86 42.39 -14.48
N GLY A 10 -11.16 41.17 -14.06
CA GLY A 10 -11.43 40.77 -12.68
C GLY A 10 -11.42 39.24 -12.58
N PRO A 11 -10.86 38.66 -11.52
CA PRO A 11 -9.73 37.75 -11.64
C PRO A 11 -10.16 36.30 -11.84
N THR A 12 -9.36 35.55 -12.61
CA THR A 12 -9.14 34.13 -12.35
C THR A 12 -8.56 34.02 -10.93
N ARG A 13 -9.45 33.90 -9.94
CA ARG A 13 -9.11 33.52 -8.57
C ARG A 13 -8.56 32.09 -8.61
N LEU A 14 -7.26 31.98 -8.85
CA LEU A 14 -6.41 30.86 -8.45
C LEU A 14 -5.74 31.19 -7.11
N ASP A 15 -6.44 31.90 -6.23
CA ASP A 15 -5.98 32.23 -4.90
C ASP A 15 -7.15 31.99 -3.95
N HIS A 16 -7.08 30.89 -3.21
CA HIS A 16 -7.35 30.77 -1.76
C HIS A 16 -7.28 29.29 -1.37
N ASP A 17 -6.14 28.62 -1.62
CA ASP A 17 -5.71 27.68 -0.59
C ASP A 17 -5.39 28.57 0.62
N PRO A 18 -6.05 28.40 1.78
CA PRO A 18 -5.78 29.24 2.94
C PRO A 18 -4.28 29.17 3.25
N PRO A 19 -3.60 30.32 3.47
CA PRO A 19 -2.18 30.34 3.80
C PRO A 19 -1.96 29.49 5.06
N GLY A 20 -1.34 28.32 4.88
CA GLY A 20 -1.20 27.31 5.94
C GLY A 20 -1.48 25.86 5.50
N MET A 21 -2.08 25.62 4.34
CA MET A 21 -2.50 24.26 3.92
C MET A 21 -1.35 23.28 3.65
N ILE A 22 -0.15 23.79 3.37
CA ILE A 22 1.05 22.97 3.12
C ILE A 22 1.44 22.17 4.37
N TRP A 23 1.30 22.76 5.57
CA TRP A 23 1.70 22.09 6.82
C TRP A 23 0.85 20.86 7.14
N PRO A 24 -0.49 20.93 7.13
CA PRO A 24 -1.34 19.75 7.24
C PRO A 24 -0.99 18.69 6.19
N ILE A 25 -0.81 19.08 4.92
CA ILE A 25 -0.48 18.12 3.86
C ILE A 25 0.84 17.39 4.13
N ILE A 26 1.88 18.11 4.57
CA ILE A 26 3.17 17.51 4.95
C ILE A 26 2.96 16.53 6.13
N VAL A 27 2.23 16.94 7.17
CA VAL A 27 1.95 16.10 8.33
C VAL A 27 1.17 14.85 7.94
N LEU A 28 0.10 14.99 7.16
CA LEU A 28 -0.69 13.85 6.67
C LEU A 28 0.17 12.90 5.82
N SER A 29 1.03 13.44 4.96
CA SER A 29 1.94 12.62 4.12
C SER A 29 2.97 11.87 4.97
N LEU A 30 3.50 12.50 6.02
CA LEU A 30 4.39 11.84 6.98
C LEU A 30 3.66 10.77 7.78
N VAL A 31 2.45 11.06 8.25
CA VAL A 31 1.59 10.09 8.94
C VAL A 31 1.31 8.91 8.02
N GLN A 32 0.96 9.12 6.76
CA GLN A 32 0.80 8.03 5.78
C GLN A 32 2.10 7.22 5.67
N GLY A 33 3.23 7.88 5.41
CA GLY A 33 4.52 7.19 5.27
C GLY A 33 4.92 6.38 6.49
N LEU A 34 4.57 6.84 7.70
CA LEU A 34 4.83 6.13 8.94
C LEU A 34 3.83 4.99 9.18
N THR A 35 2.54 5.24 8.94
CA THR A 35 1.45 4.32 9.30
C THR A 35 1.23 3.23 8.25
N GLU A 36 1.56 3.45 6.98
CA GLU A 36 1.36 2.48 5.90
C GLU A 36 2.09 1.15 6.14
N PHE A 37 3.27 1.20 6.77
CA PHE A 37 4.07 0.02 7.06
C PHE A 37 3.74 -0.61 8.42
N LEU A 38 2.86 0.02 9.20
CA LEU A 38 2.40 -0.48 10.48
C LEU A 38 0.94 -0.95 10.33
N PRO A 39 0.57 -2.10 10.91
CA PRO A 39 -0.81 -2.61 10.85
C PRO A 39 -1.73 -1.84 11.81
N ILE A 40 -1.84 -0.51 11.64
CA ILE A 40 -2.56 0.42 12.54
C ILE A 40 -3.62 1.26 11.82
N SER A 41 -4.04 0.86 10.61
CA SER A 41 -5.04 1.54 9.76
C SER A 41 -4.63 2.99 9.40
N SER A 42 -3.81 3.12 8.36
CA SER A 42 -3.30 4.41 7.84
C SER A 42 -4.43 5.32 7.35
N SER A 43 -5.39 4.78 6.58
CA SER A 43 -6.58 5.51 6.11
C SER A 43 -7.44 6.07 7.24
N GLY A 44 -7.57 5.37 8.37
CA GLY A 44 -8.30 5.86 9.54
C GLY A 44 -7.65 7.09 10.17
N HIS A 45 -6.32 7.08 10.31
CA HIS A 45 -5.57 8.24 10.80
C HIS A 45 -5.70 9.43 9.86
N LEU A 46 -5.60 9.22 8.54
CA LEU A 46 -5.81 10.28 7.56
C LEU A 46 -7.24 10.85 7.58
N ALA A 47 -8.25 9.99 7.70
CA ALA A 47 -9.65 10.41 7.78
C ALA A 47 -9.90 11.33 8.97
N ILE A 48 -9.41 10.98 10.16
CA ILE A 48 -9.54 11.83 11.36
C ILE A 48 -8.80 13.17 11.17
N LEU A 49 -7.53 13.12 10.74
CA LEU A 49 -6.70 14.32 10.64
C LEU A 49 -7.23 15.30 9.59
N ARG A 50 -7.80 14.84 8.48
CA ARG A 50 -8.45 15.72 7.49
C ARG A 50 -9.63 16.46 8.05
N VAL A 51 -10.47 15.79 8.85
CA VAL A 51 -11.62 16.42 9.51
C VAL A 51 -11.13 17.48 10.51
N VAL A 52 -10.09 17.18 11.29
CA VAL A 52 -9.49 18.11 12.26
C VAL A 52 -8.94 19.37 11.57
N TRP A 53 -8.27 19.22 10.43
CA TRP A 53 -7.70 20.34 9.67
C TRP A 53 -8.61 20.95 8.61
N GLN A 54 -9.85 20.48 8.49
CA GLN A 54 -10.85 20.97 7.51
C GLN A 54 -10.30 21.05 6.07
N ILE A 55 -9.54 20.04 5.65
CA ILE A 55 -8.89 20.02 4.33
C ILE A 55 -9.98 19.83 3.24
N PRO A 56 -10.12 20.74 2.27
CA PRO A 56 -11.20 20.71 1.27
C PRO A 56 -10.98 19.73 0.10
N LEU A 57 -9.91 18.92 0.13
CA LEU A 57 -9.60 17.98 -0.95
C LEU A 57 -10.56 16.79 -0.95
N PRO A 58 -10.90 16.24 -2.14
CA PRO A 58 -11.59 14.96 -2.24
C PRO A 58 -10.78 13.89 -1.49
N GLY A 59 -11.40 13.29 -0.48
CA GLY A 59 -10.69 12.41 0.44
C GLY A 59 -9.99 11.26 -0.28
N LEU A 60 -10.70 10.61 -1.19
CA LEU A 60 -10.19 9.47 -1.96
C LEU A 60 -8.99 9.85 -2.85
N LEU A 61 -9.02 11.02 -3.50
CA LEU A 61 -7.91 11.45 -4.37
C LEU A 61 -6.65 11.71 -3.54
N PHE A 62 -6.78 12.41 -2.41
CA PHE A 62 -5.64 12.65 -1.53
C PHE A 62 -5.04 11.35 -1.02
N GLU A 63 -5.88 10.43 -0.54
CA GLU A 63 -5.46 9.10 -0.09
C GLU A 63 -4.75 8.32 -1.18
N ALA A 64 -5.31 8.28 -2.39
CA ALA A 64 -4.70 7.58 -3.53
C ALA A 64 -3.31 8.15 -3.87
N LEU A 65 -3.12 9.47 -3.81
CA LEU A 65 -1.84 10.11 -4.08
C LEU A 65 -0.79 9.80 -3.02
N VAL A 66 -1.14 9.81 -1.73
CA VAL A 66 -0.19 9.49 -0.66
C VAL A 66 0.13 7.98 -0.62
N HIS A 67 -0.82 7.11 -0.95
CA HIS A 67 -0.57 5.67 -1.16
C HIS A 67 0.32 5.43 -2.38
N LEU A 68 0.16 6.19 -3.46
CA LEU A 68 1.08 6.14 -4.59
C LEU A 68 2.51 6.54 -4.14
N GLY A 69 2.62 7.54 -3.27
CA GLY A 69 3.89 7.94 -2.66
C GLY A 69 4.58 6.80 -1.90
N THR A 70 3.85 6.08 -1.05
CA THR A 70 4.40 4.93 -0.30
C THR A 70 4.71 3.75 -1.21
N LEU A 71 3.88 3.48 -2.21
CA LEU A 71 4.15 2.46 -3.24
C LEU A 71 5.44 2.77 -3.99
N LEU A 72 5.64 4.02 -4.43
CA LEU A 72 6.86 4.44 -5.10
C LEU A 72 8.10 4.29 -4.21
N ALA A 73 7.97 4.59 -2.91
CA ALA A 73 9.06 4.37 -1.95
C ALA A 73 9.44 2.87 -1.86
N VAL A 74 8.46 1.96 -1.81
CA VAL A 74 8.69 0.51 -1.83
C VAL A 74 9.36 0.08 -3.14
N LEU A 75 8.84 0.52 -4.29
CA LEU A 75 9.42 0.20 -5.60
C LEU A 75 10.85 0.72 -5.72
N TRP A 76 11.16 1.89 -5.17
CA TRP A 76 12.51 2.45 -5.17
C TRP A 76 13.48 1.67 -4.29
N ILE A 77 13.07 1.31 -3.06
CA ILE A 77 13.89 0.54 -2.12
C ILE A 77 14.17 -0.86 -2.68
N PHE A 78 13.15 -1.50 -3.26
CA PHE A 78 13.23 -2.86 -3.80
C PHE A 78 13.52 -2.91 -5.30
N ARG A 79 13.95 -1.82 -5.94
CA ARG A 79 14.11 -1.69 -7.40
C ARG A 79 14.92 -2.83 -8.03
N TRP A 80 15.95 -3.30 -7.35
CA TRP A 80 16.80 -4.39 -7.81
C TRP A 80 16.06 -5.74 -7.78
N ARG A 81 15.29 -6.01 -6.71
CA ARG A 81 14.50 -7.24 -6.58
C ARG A 81 13.35 -7.25 -7.57
N VAL A 82 12.67 -6.13 -7.73
CA VAL A 82 11.63 -5.96 -8.75
C VAL A 82 12.21 -6.18 -10.14
N GLY A 83 13.39 -5.62 -10.44
CA GLY A 83 14.10 -5.87 -11.70
C GLY A 83 14.41 -7.35 -11.94
N LEU A 84 14.77 -8.12 -10.91
CA LEU A 84 14.97 -9.57 -11.02
C LEU A 84 13.67 -10.32 -11.31
N LEU A 85 12.57 -9.98 -10.63
CA LEU A 85 11.24 -10.57 -10.87
C LEU A 85 10.77 -10.28 -12.29
N LEU A 86 10.94 -9.05 -12.78
CA LEU A 86 10.55 -8.65 -14.12
C LEU A 86 11.38 -9.36 -15.19
N ARG A 87 12.70 -9.49 -14.99
CA ARG A 87 13.58 -10.23 -15.90
C ARG A 87 13.22 -11.72 -15.96
N ALA A 88 12.71 -12.30 -14.88
CA ALA A 88 12.30 -13.70 -14.86
C ALA A 88 11.10 -14.01 -15.78
N ILE A 89 10.30 -13.00 -16.12
CA ILE A 89 9.19 -13.12 -17.09
C ILE A 89 9.71 -13.26 -18.53
N LEU A 90 10.84 -12.62 -18.84
CA LEU A 90 11.40 -12.65 -20.20
C LEU A 90 11.97 -14.04 -20.52
N PRO A 91 11.71 -14.58 -21.72
CA PRO A 91 12.25 -15.87 -22.12
C PRO A 91 13.79 -15.82 -22.15
N SER A 92 14.43 -16.73 -21.41
CA SER A 92 15.89 -16.89 -21.46
C SER A 92 16.30 -17.68 -22.72
N PRO A 93 17.14 -17.12 -23.60
CA PRO A 93 17.60 -17.82 -24.81
C PRO A 93 18.47 -19.06 -24.53
N SER A 94 18.86 -19.31 -23.27
CA SER A 94 19.65 -20.50 -22.89
C SER A 94 18.86 -21.80 -22.81
N SER A 95 17.52 -21.77 -22.86
CA SER A 95 16.69 -22.98 -22.67
C SER A 95 16.55 -23.89 -23.90
N VAL A 96 17.27 -23.60 -24.99
CA VAL A 96 17.35 -24.46 -26.19
C VAL A 96 18.78 -24.99 -26.34
N GLY A 97 19.19 -25.89 -25.44
CA GLY A 97 20.38 -26.73 -25.66
C GLY A 97 21.32 -26.94 -24.47
N ALA A 98 21.27 -28.15 -23.91
CA ALA A 98 22.37 -28.88 -23.24
C ALA A 98 22.81 -28.48 -21.81
N GLY A 99 22.15 -29.08 -20.82
CA GLY A 99 22.79 -30.05 -19.91
C GLY A 99 24.12 -29.68 -19.25
N ARG A 100 24.21 -28.50 -18.62
CA ARG A 100 25.34 -28.12 -17.75
C ARG A 100 24.83 -27.73 -16.37
N ALA A 101 25.56 -28.11 -15.32
CA ALA A 101 25.19 -27.85 -13.92
C ALA A 101 24.97 -26.36 -13.57
N GLY A 102 25.50 -25.43 -14.38
CA GLY A 102 25.24 -23.98 -14.24
C GLY A 102 23.90 -23.51 -14.81
N ASP A 103 23.31 -24.27 -15.73
CA ASP A 103 21.99 -23.99 -16.31
C ASP A 103 20.88 -24.35 -15.31
N ASP A 104 21.09 -25.41 -14.52
CA ASP A 104 20.18 -25.85 -13.46
C ASP A 104 20.01 -24.81 -12.34
N ASP A 105 21.09 -24.13 -11.94
CA ASP A 105 21.03 -23.11 -10.89
C ASP A 105 20.33 -21.83 -11.37
N HIS A 106 20.64 -21.40 -12.59
CA HIS A 106 19.99 -20.27 -13.25
C HIS A 106 18.48 -20.50 -13.43
N ASP A 107 18.09 -21.70 -13.88
CA ASP A 107 16.69 -22.06 -14.05
C ASP A 107 15.94 -22.24 -12.73
N ARG A 108 16.59 -22.73 -11.66
CA ARG A 108 16.00 -22.74 -10.30
C ARG A 108 15.72 -21.32 -9.82
N GLY A 109 16.67 -20.39 -9.98
CA GLY A 109 16.48 -18.99 -9.62
C GLY A 109 15.31 -18.35 -10.39
N ARG A 110 15.22 -18.60 -11.70
CA ARG A 110 14.09 -18.12 -12.52
C ARG A 110 12.74 -18.68 -12.05
N ARG A 111 12.66 -19.99 -11.77
CA ARG A 111 11.43 -20.63 -11.26
C ARG A 111 10.97 -20.05 -9.93
N GLU A 112 11.90 -19.78 -9.01
CA GLU A 112 11.56 -19.15 -7.72
C GLU A 112 11.06 -17.72 -7.92
N HIS A 113 11.68 -16.92 -8.79
CA HIS A 113 11.19 -15.58 -9.11
C HIS A 113 9.78 -15.60 -9.74
N LEU A 114 9.51 -16.52 -10.67
CA LEU A 114 8.19 -16.70 -11.26
C LEU A 114 7.15 -17.16 -10.24
N ARG A 115 7.54 -18.04 -9.31
CA ARG A 115 6.70 -18.46 -8.18
C ARG A 115 6.34 -17.25 -7.31
N LEU A 116 7.31 -16.44 -6.91
CA LEU A 116 7.07 -15.23 -6.11
C LEU A 116 6.17 -14.24 -6.85
N LEU A 117 6.37 -14.04 -8.14
CA LEU A 117 5.50 -13.21 -8.97
C LEU A 117 4.06 -13.75 -8.96
N GLY A 118 3.88 -15.05 -9.14
CA GLY A 118 2.58 -15.71 -9.07
C GLY A 118 1.91 -15.53 -7.70
N LEU A 119 2.67 -15.63 -6.61
CA LEU A 119 2.16 -15.37 -5.26
C LEU A 119 1.75 -13.91 -5.06
N ILE A 120 2.54 -12.95 -5.57
CA ILE A 120 2.18 -11.53 -5.53
C ILE A 120 0.88 -11.29 -6.27
N LEU A 121 0.75 -11.78 -7.51
CA LEU A 121 -0.48 -11.64 -8.31
C LEU A 121 -1.68 -12.30 -7.65
N LEU A 122 -1.50 -13.48 -7.06
CA LEU A 122 -2.55 -14.18 -6.34
C LEU A 122 -3.03 -13.41 -5.10
N GLY A 123 -2.14 -12.67 -4.44
CA GLY A 123 -2.50 -11.79 -3.34
C GLY A 123 -3.16 -10.50 -3.81
N THR A 124 -2.64 -9.85 -4.86
CA THR A 124 -3.07 -8.50 -5.23
C THR A 124 -4.30 -8.47 -6.13
N VAL A 125 -4.45 -9.40 -7.07
CA VAL A 125 -5.56 -9.38 -8.04
C VAL A 125 -6.92 -9.56 -7.37
N PRO A 126 -7.15 -10.58 -6.50
CA PRO A 126 -8.43 -10.72 -5.81
C PRO A 126 -8.75 -9.53 -4.91
N THR A 127 -7.74 -8.97 -4.24
CA THR A 127 -7.87 -7.77 -3.41
C THR A 127 -8.26 -6.55 -4.23
N ALA A 128 -7.63 -6.32 -5.40
CA ALA A 128 -8.00 -5.23 -6.28
C ALA A 128 -9.44 -5.38 -6.80
N ILE A 129 -9.86 -6.60 -7.14
CA ILE A 129 -11.24 -6.89 -7.54
C ILE A 129 -12.20 -6.56 -6.40
N LEU A 130 -11.92 -7.01 -5.17
CA LEU A 130 -12.74 -6.71 -4.00
C LEU A 130 -12.80 -5.20 -3.71
N GLY A 131 -11.66 -4.50 -3.79
CA GLY A 131 -11.62 -3.05 -3.62
C GLY A 131 -12.52 -2.33 -4.60
N LEU A 132 -12.47 -2.70 -5.89
CA LEU A 132 -13.34 -2.11 -6.92
C LEU A 132 -14.84 -2.45 -6.72
N LEU A 133 -15.15 -3.66 -6.27
CA LEU A 133 -16.53 -4.08 -6.02
C LEU A 133 -17.13 -3.46 -4.75
N LEU A 134 -16.30 -3.19 -3.75
CA LEU A 134 -16.70 -2.67 -2.44
C LEU A 134 -16.50 -1.16 -2.30
N ASP A 135 -15.91 -0.49 -3.30
CA ASP A 135 -15.60 0.95 -3.31
C ASP A 135 -16.75 1.83 -2.77
N PRO A 136 -18.03 1.66 -3.19
CA PRO A 136 -19.12 2.51 -2.68
C PRO A 136 -19.39 2.31 -1.17
N TRP A 137 -19.15 1.11 -0.66
CA TRP A 137 -19.32 0.79 0.76
C TRP A 137 -18.16 1.34 1.58
N ILE A 138 -16.94 1.25 1.03
CA ILE A 138 -15.71 1.78 1.60
C ILE A 138 -15.82 3.30 1.74
N GLU A 139 -16.22 4.02 0.68
CA GLU A 139 -16.42 5.47 0.71
C GLU A 139 -17.42 5.89 1.79
N LYS A 140 -18.53 5.15 1.92
CA LYS A 140 -19.55 5.40 2.94
C LYS A 140 -19.02 5.17 4.36
N ALA A 141 -18.20 4.13 4.56
CA ALA A 141 -17.59 3.83 5.85
C ALA A 141 -16.60 4.94 6.26
N PHE A 142 -15.71 5.35 5.34
CA PHE A 142 -14.72 6.42 5.59
C PHE A 142 -15.34 7.82 5.72
N SER A 143 -16.54 8.03 5.19
CA SER A 143 -17.30 9.28 5.38
C SER A 143 -17.86 9.44 6.80
N SER A 144 -17.95 8.35 7.58
CA SER A 144 -18.45 8.40 8.96
C SER A 144 -17.30 8.33 9.95
N LEU A 145 -17.04 9.44 10.63
CA LEU A 145 -16.00 9.53 11.67
C LEU A 145 -16.22 8.52 12.81
N LEU A 146 -17.49 8.18 13.10
CA LEU A 146 -17.84 7.16 14.09
C LEU A 146 -17.40 5.76 13.63
N VAL A 147 -17.64 5.42 12.36
CA VAL A 147 -17.23 4.13 11.79
C VAL A 147 -15.72 4.02 11.78
N VAL A 148 -15.02 5.07 11.33
CA VAL A 148 -13.54 5.14 11.34
C VAL A 148 -12.99 5.00 12.77
N GLY A 149 -13.57 5.71 13.75
CA GLY A 149 -13.14 5.62 15.14
C GLY A 149 -13.32 4.22 15.74
N LEU A 150 -14.43 3.55 15.44
CA LEU A 150 -14.67 2.17 15.86
C LEU A 150 -13.69 1.21 15.19
N ASP A 151 -13.40 1.38 13.91
CA ASP A 151 -12.43 0.56 13.18
C ASP A 151 -11.01 0.67 13.77
N LEU A 152 -10.57 1.87 14.14
CA LEU A 152 -9.29 2.08 14.81
C LEU A 152 -9.23 1.40 16.19
N LEU A 153 -10.32 1.44 16.96
CA LEU A 153 -10.41 0.74 18.24
C LEU A 153 -10.38 -0.78 18.05
N LEU A 154 -11.07 -1.30 17.03
CA LEU A 154 -11.06 -2.72 16.70
C LEU A 154 -9.66 -3.18 16.28
N THR A 155 -9.01 -2.43 15.39
CA THR A 155 -7.64 -2.70 14.92
C THR A 155 -6.64 -2.66 16.08
N GLY A 156 -6.71 -1.62 16.91
CA GLY A 156 -5.88 -1.50 18.11
C GLY A 156 -6.13 -2.61 19.14
N GLY A 157 -7.40 -2.96 19.39
CA GLY A 157 -7.79 -4.06 20.25
C GLY A 157 -7.28 -5.41 19.76
N PHE A 158 -7.42 -5.68 18.46
CA PHE A 158 -6.89 -6.89 17.82
C PHE A 158 -5.37 -6.99 17.98
N LEU A 159 -4.62 -5.91 17.70
CA LEU A 159 -3.18 -5.85 17.89
C LEU A 159 -2.76 -6.13 19.34
N LEU A 160 -3.50 -5.60 20.32
CA LEU A 160 -3.24 -5.87 21.74
C LEU A 160 -3.46 -7.34 22.09
N LEU A 161 -4.54 -7.95 21.61
CA LEU A 161 -4.82 -9.37 21.82
C LEU A 161 -3.73 -10.26 21.22
N VAL A 162 -3.32 -9.97 19.98
CA VAL A 162 -2.22 -10.68 19.32
C VAL A 162 -0.91 -10.50 20.09
N SER A 163 -0.59 -9.26 20.48
CA SER A 163 0.62 -8.93 21.24
C SER A 163 0.71 -9.70 22.57
N GLN A 164 -0.39 -9.79 23.31
CA GLN A 164 -0.47 -10.56 24.56
C GLN A 164 -0.27 -12.05 24.33
N ARG A 165 -0.91 -12.62 23.29
CA ARG A 165 -0.78 -14.04 22.94
C ARG A 165 0.62 -14.41 22.46
N TRP A 166 1.36 -13.43 21.92
CA TRP A 166 2.73 -13.62 21.44
C TRP A 166 3.78 -13.46 22.54
N ARG A 167 3.53 -12.69 23.61
CA ARG A 167 4.47 -12.56 24.75
C ARG A 167 4.79 -13.88 25.45
N GLY A 168 3.92 -14.88 25.38
CA GLY A 168 4.15 -16.22 25.96
C GLY A 168 5.09 -17.13 25.17
N ARG A 169 5.46 -16.80 23.92
CA ARG A 169 6.39 -17.60 23.10
C ARG A 169 7.81 -17.03 23.17
N GLY A 170 8.71 -17.75 23.83
CA GLY A 170 10.11 -17.35 24.05
C GLY A 170 10.88 -17.02 22.76
N ARG A 171 11.93 -16.21 22.89
CA ARG A 171 12.78 -15.68 21.79
C ARG A 171 13.31 -16.78 20.85
N ALA A 172 13.63 -17.97 21.37
CA ALA A 172 14.15 -19.10 20.59
C ALA A 172 13.11 -19.70 19.63
N ALA A 173 11.86 -19.89 20.07
CA ALA A 173 10.77 -20.37 19.21
C ALA A 173 10.44 -19.39 18.08
N ARG A 174 10.63 -18.08 18.33
CA ARG A 174 10.44 -17.02 17.33
C ARG A 174 11.51 -17.05 16.25
N THR A 175 12.78 -17.19 16.63
CA THR A 175 13.88 -17.31 15.66
C THR A 175 13.74 -18.57 14.82
N GLU A 176 13.37 -19.71 15.42
CA GLU A 176 13.18 -20.95 14.66
C GLU A 176 12.02 -20.87 13.65
N LEU A 177 10.89 -20.26 14.03
CA LEU A 177 9.76 -20.05 13.12
C LEU A 177 10.10 -19.11 11.95
N LEU A 178 10.82 -18.00 12.21
CA LEU A 178 11.23 -17.05 11.18
C LEU A 178 12.30 -17.62 10.25
N THR A 179 13.22 -18.44 10.78
CA THR A 179 14.27 -19.10 9.98
C THR A 179 13.73 -20.27 9.16
N ARG A 180 12.78 -21.05 9.69
CA ARG A 180 12.14 -22.17 8.95
C ARG A 180 11.10 -21.70 7.93
N ARG A 181 10.44 -20.56 8.15
CA ARG A 181 9.43 -19.97 7.24
C ARG A 181 9.92 -18.68 6.58
N GLY A 182 11.12 -18.71 6.00
CA GLY A 182 11.53 -17.65 5.07
C GLY A 182 10.56 -17.52 3.89
N LEU A 183 10.84 -16.62 2.94
CA LEU A 183 10.01 -16.40 1.74
C LEU A 183 9.65 -17.72 0.99
N ALA A 184 10.54 -18.71 1.03
CA ALA A 184 10.35 -20.03 0.43
C ALA A 184 9.16 -20.83 1.01
N GLY A 185 8.75 -20.52 2.25
CA GLY A 185 7.65 -21.15 2.97
C GLY A 185 6.29 -20.49 2.75
N ILE A 186 6.22 -19.37 2.02
CA ILE A 186 4.95 -18.72 1.69
C ILE A 186 4.30 -19.52 0.56
N GLY A 187 3.11 -20.05 0.84
CA GLY A 187 2.29 -20.74 -0.13
C GLY A 187 1.19 -19.84 -0.72
N PRO A 188 0.39 -20.38 -1.64
CA PRO A 188 -0.75 -19.68 -2.25
C PRO A 188 -1.79 -19.20 -1.22
N LYS A 189 -2.01 -20.01 -0.17
CA LYS A 189 -2.98 -19.68 0.90
C LYS A 189 -2.52 -18.48 1.72
N GLU A 190 -1.24 -18.47 2.11
CA GLU A 190 -0.65 -17.36 2.84
C GLU A 190 -0.65 -16.09 1.99
N ALA A 191 -0.29 -16.19 0.70
CA ALA A 191 -0.29 -15.04 -0.19
C ALA A 191 -1.69 -14.43 -0.37
N LEU A 192 -2.72 -15.27 -0.54
CA LEU A 192 -4.10 -14.81 -0.61
C LEU A 192 -4.56 -14.17 0.70
N LEU A 193 -4.27 -14.79 1.85
CA LEU A 193 -4.61 -14.24 3.16
C LEU A 193 -3.92 -12.90 3.42
N ILE A 194 -2.64 -12.78 3.08
CA ILE A 194 -1.89 -11.53 3.19
C ILE A 194 -2.51 -10.47 2.29
N GLY A 195 -2.77 -10.79 1.02
CA GLY A 195 -3.39 -9.85 0.08
C GLY A 195 -4.76 -9.35 0.55
N LEU A 196 -5.62 -10.26 1.00
CA LEU A 196 -6.96 -9.92 1.48
C LEU A 196 -6.92 -9.12 2.79
N ALA A 197 -6.01 -9.45 3.70
CA ALA A 197 -5.86 -8.73 4.96
C ALA A 197 -5.16 -7.36 4.81
N GLN A 198 -4.42 -7.14 3.72
CA GLN A 198 -3.71 -5.89 3.47
C GLN A 198 -4.53 -4.87 2.66
N GLY A 199 -5.40 -5.31 1.76
CA GLY A 199 -6.20 -4.39 0.93
C GLY A 199 -7.68 -4.28 1.31
N VAL A 200 -8.07 -4.82 2.46
CA VAL A 200 -9.31 -4.49 3.18
C VAL A 200 -8.91 -3.77 4.45
#